data_AF-A0A383UYE4-F1
#
_entry.id   AF-A0A383UYE4-F1
#
_cell.length_a   1.000
_cell.length_b   1.000
_cell.length_c   1.000
_cell.angle_alpha   90.00
_cell.angle_beta   90.00
_cell.angle_gamma   90.00
#
_symmetry.space_group_name_H-M   'P 1'
#
loop_
_entity.id
_entity.type
_entity.pdbx_description
1 polymer ?
#
loop_
_entity_poly.entity_id
_entity_poly.type
_entity_poly.pdbx_seq_one_letter_code
_entity_poly.pdbx_strand_id
1 'polypeptide(L)'
;MAYEKAAHLLGRMRMGENQYFSDYVHEYELRLLQCGGTNWSDRTKIIFLEIGINEPLGSLLLKNPPRTNNYKKWITSVKKMANQLEKMPLYRPRKCAGKKTWFIEHVEVEPQKIPRSTSTPGSISSSAIEKVKMGNLSSINMLREAIRRFYEC
;
A
#
# COMPACT_ATOMS: atom_id res chain seq x y z
N MET A 1 -4.11 -18.95 8.72
CA MET A 1 -3.98 -17.69 9.50
C MET A 1 -2.66 -16.92 9.28
N ALA A 2 -1.68 -17.39 8.48
CA ALA A 2 -0.46 -16.61 8.19
C ALA A 2 -0.62 -15.62 7.02
N TYR A 3 -1.41 -15.98 6.00
CA TYR A 3 -1.60 -15.20 4.78
C TYR A 3 -2.26 -13.83 5.01
N GLU A 4 -3.25 -13.75 5.90
CA GLU A 4 -3.95 -12.49 6.22
C GLU A 4 -3.02 -11.46 6.86
N LYS A 5 -2.14 -11.90 7.78
CA LYS A 5 -1.13 -11.03 8.38
C LYS A 5 -0.13 -10.52 7.34
N ALA A 6 0.29 -11.37 6.40
CA ALA A 6 1.25 -11.01 5.37
C ALA A 6 0.68 -10.05 4.30
N ALA A 7 -0.58 -10.25 3.88
CA ALA A 7 -1.28 -9.32 2.99
C ALA A 7 -1.48 -7.94 3.65
N HIS A 8 -1.79 -7.93 4.94
CA HIS A 8 -1.91 -6.70 5.73
C HIS A 8 -0.56 -5.96 5.86
N LEU A 9 0.54 -6.69 6.04
CA LEU A 9 1.89 -6.11 6.05
C LEU A 9 2.27 -5.49 4.70
N LEU A 10 1.91 -6.13 3.59
CA LEU A 10 2.18 -5.61 2.24
C LEU A 10 1.48 -4.26 1.99
N GLY A 11 0.23 -4.11 2.45
CA GLY A 11 -0.50 -2.83 2.35
C GLY A 11 0.10 -1.68 3.17
N ARG A 12 0.88 -2.03 4.20
CA ARG A 12 1.52 -1.07 5.12
C ARG A 12 2.95 -0.73 4.74
N MET A 13 3.53 -1.46 3.80
CA MET A 13 4.89 -1.28 3.33
C MET A 13 5.02 0.09 2.65
N ARG A 14 6.06 0.83 3.02
CA ARG A 14 6.38 2.16 2.48
C ARG A 14 7.85 2.22 2.11
N MET A 15 8.10 2.77 0.93
CA MET A 15 9.42 3.08 0.42
C MET A 15 10.03 4.19 1.27
N GLY A 16 11.29 4.01 1.64
CA GLY A 16 12.02 5.06 2.33
C GLY A 16 12.22 6.27 1.42
N GLU A 17 12.24 7.46 2.02
CA GLU A 17 12.33 8.75 1.32
C GLU A 17 13.46 8.81 0.27
N ASN A 18 14.62 8.22 0.59
CA ASN A 18 15.80 8.18 -0.28
C ASN A 18 16.24 6.74 -0.62
N GLN A 19 15.31 5.77 -0.55
CA GLN A 19 15.56 4.37 -0.91
C GLN A 19 15.61 4.24 -2.43
N TYR A 20 16.50 3.42 -2.99
CA TYR A 20 16.41 3.11 -4.42
C TYR A 20 15.14 2.29 -4.70
N PHE A 21 14.47 2.61 -5.80
CA PHE A 21 13.27 1.88 -6.20
C PHE A 21 13.57 0.40 -6.46
N SER A 22 14.75 0.06 -6.96
CA SER A 22 15.19 -1.33 -7.11
C SER A 22 15.15 -2.13 -5.80
N ASP A 23 15.64 -1.52 -4.73
CA ASP A 23 15.76 -2.16 -3.42
C ASP A 23 14.37 -2.34 -2.81
N TYR A 24 13.52 -1.30 -2.93
CA TYR A 24 12.14 -1.36 -2.49
C TYR A 24 11.33 -2.45 -3.23
N VAL A 25 11.46 -2.54 -4.56
CA VAL A 25 10.77 -3.57 -5.35
C VAL A 25 11.22 -4.97 -4.95
N HIS A 26 12.51 -5.17 -4.70
CA HIS A 26 13.02 -6.47 -4.26
C HIS A 26 12.39 -6.91 -2.93
N GLU A 27 12.36 -6.01 -1.94
CA GLU A 27 11.69 -6.29 -0.66
C GLU A 27 10.19 -6.53 -0.85
N TYR A 28 9.53 -5.75 -1.71
CA TYR A 28 8.12 -5.89 -2.01
C TYR A 28 7.80 -7.27 -2.61
N GLU A 29 8.59 -7.72 -3.59
CA GLU A 29 8.40 -9.03 -4.23
C GLU A 29 8.66 -10.19 -3.25
N LEU A 30 9.62 -10.04 -2.35
CA LEU A 30 9.85 -11.01 -1.27
C LEU A 30 8.64 -11.11 -0.34
N ARG A 31 8.04 -9.97 0.06
CA ARG A 31 6.83 -9.95 0.89
C ARG A 31 5.60 -10.46 0.15
N LEU A 32 5.49 -10.16 -1.14
CA LEU A 32 4.45 -10.67 -2.01
C LEU A 32 4.51 -12.21 -2.11
N LEU A 33 5.71 -12.79 -2.19
CA LEU A 33 5.89 -14.24 -2.16
C LEU A 33 5.46 -14.83 -0.81
N GLN A 34 5.85 -14.20 0.30
CA GLN A 34 5.50 -14.65 1.66
C GLN A 34 3.99 -14.62 1.93
N CYS A 35 3.25 -13.70 1.31
CA CYS A 35 1.79 -13.63 1.45
C CYS A 35 1.01 -14.50 0.44
N GLY A 36 1.70 -15.28 -0.41
CA GLY A 36 1.05 -16.03 -1.50
C GLY A 36 0.49 -15.13 -2.60
N GLY A 37 0.94 -13.88 -2.67
CA GLY A 37 0.50 -12.86 -3.62
C GLY A 37 1.02 -13.05 -5.05
N THR A 38 1.80 -14.10 -5.31
CA THR A 38 2.27 -14.46 -6.66
C THR A 38 1.10 -14.65 -7.63
N ASN A 39 0.00 -15.20 -7.14
CA ASN A 39 -1.19 -15.50 -7.94
C ASN A 39 -2.19 -14.32 -8.02
N TRP A 40 -1.89 -13.19 -7.36
CA TRP A 40 -2.74 -12.01 -7.45
C TRP A 40 -2.67 -11.40 -8.85
N SER A 41 -3.75 -10.69 -9.22
CA SER A 41 -3.78 -9.96 -10.49
C SER A 41 -2.64 -8.94 -10.55
N ASP A 42 -2.11 -8.72 -11.75
CA ASP A 42 -1.06 -7.70 -11.96
C ASP A 42 -1.52 -6.32 -11.48
N ARG A 43 -2.81 -5.98 -11.68
CA ARG A 43 -3.35 -4.71 -11.21
C ARG A 43 -3.32 -4.60 -9.69
N THR A 44 -3.64 -5.66 -8.96
CA THR A 44 -3.55 -5.70 -7.50
C THR A 44 -2.11 -5.47 -7.03
N LYS A 45 -1.14 -6.15 -7.66
CA LYS A 45 0.28 -5.98 -7.34
C LYS A 45 0.76 -4.56 -7.61
N ILE A 46 0.31 -3.95 -8.71
CA ILE A 46 0.63 -2.56 -9.05
C ILE A 46 0.06 -1.59 -8.00
N ILE A 47 -1.21 -1.75 -7.59
CA ILE A 47 -1.87 -0.85 -6.64
C ILE A 47 -1.13 -0.81 -5.30
N PHE A 48 -0.77 -1.97 -4.74
CA PHE A 48 -0.04 -2.02 -3.48
C PHE A 48 1.34 -1.35 -3.57
N LEU A 49 1.97 -1.45 -4.74
CA LEU A 49 3.25 -0.83 -4.98
C LEU A 49 3.10 0.69 -5.15
N GLU A 50 2.11 1.16 -5.90
CA GLU A 50 1.75 2.58 -6.10
C GLU A 50 1.43 3.28 -4.78
N ILE A 51 0.77 2.61 -3.82
CA ILE A 51 0.48 3.17 -2.49
C ILE A 51 1.76 3.29 -1.64
N GLY A 52 2.75 2.46 -1.93
CA GLY A 52 3.95 2.31 -1.11
C GLY A 52 5.12 3.19 -1.52
N ILE A 53 5.16 3.72 -2.75
CA ILE A 53 6.27 4.55 -3.24
C ILE A 53 6.41 5.87 -2.46
N ASN A 54 7.62 6.44 -2.46
CA ASN A 54 7.87 7.74 -1.86
C ASN A 54 7.24 8.87 -2.69
N GLU A 55 7.05 10.03 -2.05
CA GLU A 55 6.38 11.19 -2.67
C GLU A 55 7.09 11.68 -3.95
N PRO A 56 8.44 11.79 -4.02
CA PRO A 56 9.11 12.27 -5.22
C PRO A 56 8.85 11.39 -6.46
N LEU A 57 8.88 10.06 -6.29
CA LEU A 57 8.58 9.13 -7.37
C LEU A 57 7.08 9.08 -7.65
N GLY A 58 6.23 9.13 -6.63
CA GLY A 58 4.78 9.18 -6.77
C GLY A 58 4.32 10.38 -7.59
N SER A 59 4.84 11.56 -7.29
CA SER A 59 4.60 12.80 -8.04
C SER A 59 5.05 12.70 -9.50
N LEU A 60 6.14 11.98 -9.79
CA LEU A 60 6.57 11.73 -11.16
C LEU A 60 5.64 10.74 -11.90
N LEU A 61 5.20 9.68 -11.23
CA LEU A 61 4.26 8.69 -11.80
C LEU A 61 2.88 9.28 -12.07
N LEU A 62 2.43 10.22 -11.25
CA LEU A 62 1.18 10.94 -11.48
C LEU A 62 1.24 11.78 -12.77
N LYS A 63 2.38 12.43 -13.04
CA LYS A 63 2.58 13.21 -14.26
C LYS A 63 2.73 12.33 -15.50
N ASN A 64 3.41 11.18 -15.36
CA ASN A 64 3.74 10.29 -16.46
C ASN A 64 3.40 8.82 -16.13
N PRO A 65 2.11 8.47 -16.03
CA PRO A 65 1.71 7.13 -15.63
C PRO A 65 2.07 6.09 -16.71
N PRO A 66 2.66 4.93 -16.34
CA PRO A 66 2.87 3.86 -17.29
C PRO A 66 1.56 3.36 -17.89
N ARG A 67 1.43 3.37 -19.22
CA ARG A 67 0.24 2.88 -19.95
C ARG A 67 0.23 1.36 -20.07
N THR A 68 0.33 0.65 -18.96
CA THR A 68 0.32 -0.82 -18.97
C THR A 68 -0.22 -1.39 -17.66
N ASN A 69 -1.08 -2.39 -17.78
CA ASN A 69 -1.59 -3.17 -16.65
C ASN A 69 -0.74 -4.42 -16.39
N ASN A 70 0.29 -4.68 -17.19
CA ASN A 70 1.21 -5.80 -16.99
C ASN A 70 2.26 -5.41 -15.94
N TYR A 71 2.34 -6.19 -14.87
CA TYR A 71 3.19 -5.88 -13.72
C TYR A 71 4.67 -5.72 -14.11
N LYS A 72 5.21 -6.65 -14.91
CA LYS A 72 6.63 -6.61 -15.33
C LYS A 72 6.94 -5.38 -16.19
N LYS A 73 6.05 -5.06 -17.15
CA LYS A 73 6.20 -3.86 -18.00
C LYS A 73 6.09 -2.58 -17.17
N TRP A 74 5.16 -2.54 -16.22
CA TRP A 74 4.99 -1.41 -15.31
C TRP A 74 6.26 -1.18 -14.48
N ILE A 75 6.78 -2.23 -13.83
CA ILE A 75 8.04 -2.17 -13.06
C ILE A 75 9.20 -1.65 -13.91
N THR A 76 9.29 -2.11 -15.15
CA THR A 76 10.37 -1.70 -16.07
C THR A 76 10.29 -0.21 -16.39
N SER A 77 9.09 0.30 -16.65
CA SER A 77 8.86 1.73 -16.91
C SER A 77 9.14 2.58 -15.67
N VAL A 78 8.67 2.15 -14.49
CA VAL A 78 8.92 2.87 -13.23
C VAL A 78 10.39 2.86 -12.84
N LYS A 79 11.10 1.74 -13.05
CA LYS A 79 12.57 1.68 -12.85
C LYS A 79 13.30 2.70 -13.71
N LYS A 80 12.88 2.92 -14.96
CA LYS A 80 13.51 3.94 -15.83
C LYS A 80 13.30 5.36 -15.28
N MET A 81 12.09 5.67 -14.83
CA MET A 81 11.77 6.97 -14.22
C MET A 81 12.49 7.17 -12.89
N ALA A 82 12.48 6.16 -12.02
CA ALA A 82 13.20 6.17 -10.76
C ALA A 82 14.71 6.39 -10.98
N ASN A 83 15.33 5.68 -11.92
CA ASN A 83 16.75 5.87 -12.26
C ASN A 83 17.10 7.29 -12.69
N GLN A 84 16.17 8.02 -13.34
CA GLN A 84 16.40 9.42 -13.72
C GLN A 84 16.33 10.34 -12.51
N LEU A 85 15.35 10.11 -11.63
CA LEU A 85 15.18 10.85 -10.38
C LEU A 85 16.35 10.61 -9.42
N GLU A 86 16.77 9.36 -9.28
CA GLU A 86 17.84 8.90 -8.37
C GLU A 86 19.23 9.41 -8.76
N LYS A 87 19.43 9.79 -10.03
CA LYS A 87 20.66 10.44 -10.51
C LYS A 87 20.72 11.92 -10.15
N MET A 88 19.63 12.53 -9.67
CA MET A 88 19.64 13.94 -9.29
C MET A 88 20.46 14.14 -8.01
N PRO A 89 21.35 15.16 -7.94
CA PRO A 89 22.18 15.41 -6.77
C PRO A 89 21.41 15.61 -5.46
N LEU A 90 20.16 16.08 -5.55
CA LEU A 90 19.28 16.34 -4.40
C LEU A 90 18.56 15.10 -3.89
N TYR A 91 18.55 14.00 -4.64
CA TYR A 91 17.80 12.80 -4.29
C TYR A 91 18.36 12.07 -3.06
N ARG A 92 19.69 12.06 -2.90
CA ARG A 92 20.35 11.52 -1.70
C ARG A 92 21.48 12.45 -1.27
N PRO A 93 21.24 13.37 -0.31
CA PRO A 93 22.30 14.18 0.26
C PRO A 93 23.42 13.28 0.80
N ARG A 94 24.69 13.62 0.56
CA ARG A 94 25.88 12.78 0.88
C ARG A 94 25.98 12.29 2.34
N LYS A 95 25.18 12.82 3.25
CA LYS A 95 25.15 12.46 4.68
C LYS A 95 23.85 11.79 5.15
N CYS A 96 22.87 11.60 4.27
CA CYS A 96 21.67 10.85 4.60
C CYS A 96 21.90 9.38 4.27
N ALA A 97 22.02 8.54 5.30
CA ALA A 97 21.79 7.10 5.13
C ALA A 97 20.42 6.93 4.48
N GLY A 98 20.34 6.25 3.34
CA GLY A 98 19.07 6.01 2.67
C GLY A 98 18.09 5.40 3.66
N LYS A 99 16.96 6.07 3.92
CA LYS A 99 15.90 5.50 4.74
C LYS A 99 15.47 4.19 4.07
N LYS A 100 15.41 3.11 4.83
CA LYS A 100 14.98 1.79 4.33
C LYS A 100 13.47 1.73 4.24
N THR A 101 12.97 0.65 3.65
CA THR A 101 11.54 0.33 3.72
C THR A 101 11.08 0.31 5.17
N TRP A 102 9.92 0.92 5.41
CA TRP A 102 9.28 0.97 6.71
C TRP A 102 7.81 0.58 6.60
N PHE A 103 7.18 0.33 7.73
CA PHE A 103 5.78 -0.08 7.79
C PHE A 103 5.00 0.95 8.60
N ILE A 104 3.83 1.38 8.12
CA ILE A 104 2.93 2.22 8.91
C ILE A 104 2.57 1.45 10.19
N GLU A 105 2.93 1.94 11.37
CA GLU A 105 2.52 1.32 12.65
C GLU A 105 1.00 1.39 12.82
N HIS A 106 0.43 0.45 13.60
CA HIS A 106 -0.96 0.57 13.99
C HIS A 106 -1.10 1.88 14.79
N VAL A 107 -1.92 2.81 14.29
CA VAL A 107 -2.74 3.56 15.23
C VAL A 107 -3.76 2.53 15.71
N GLU A 108 -3.53 1.95 16.88
CA GLU A 108 -4.62 1.32 17.61
C GLU A 108 -5.63 2.43 17.85
N VAL A 109 -6.66 2.49 17.00
CA VAL A 109 -7.90 3.12 17.42
C VAL A 109 -8.43 2.18 18.49
N GLU A 110 -8.02 2.41 19.73
CA GLU A 110 -8.68 1.89 20.93
C GLU A 110 -10.18 1.93 20.65
N PRO A 111 -10.88 0.78 20.62
CA PRO A 111 -12.30 0.78 20.36
C PRO A 111 -12.92 1.64 21.46
N GLN A 112 -13.39 2.84 21.10
CA GLN A 112 -14.07 3.70 22.05
C GLN A 112 -15.17 2.86 22.71
N LYS A 113 -15.05 2.72 24.03
CA LYS A 113 -16.00 2.01 24.88
C LYS A 113 -17.37 2.64 24.66
N ILE A 114 -18.18 2.04 23.77
CA ILE A 114 -19.59 2.38 23.66
C ILE A 114 -20.20 2.03 25.03
N PRO A 115 -20.81 2.99 25.75
CA PRO A 115 -21.40 2.69 27.03
C PRO A 115 -22.49 1.63 26.86
N ARG A 116 -22.29 0.54 27.60
CA ARG A 116 -23.13 -0.65 27.63
C ARG A 116 -24.48 -0.30 28.24
N SER A 117 -25.52 -0.17 27.40
CA SER A 117 -26.91 -0.32 27.85
C SER A 117 -27.38 -1.76 27.58
N THR A 118 -27.86 -2.36 28.66
CA THR A 118 -28.33 -3.72 28.87
C THR A 118 -29.56 -4.08 28.03
N SER A 119 -29.61 -5.29 27.44
CA SER A 119 -30.52 -6.39 27.86
C SER A 119 -30.79 -7.47 26.77
N THR A 120 -30.67 -8.74 27.20
CA THR A 120 -31.40 -9.98 26.78
C THR A 120 -30.95 -10.79 25.54
N PRO A 121 -30.99 -12.15 25.59
CA PRO A 121 -30.25 -13.05 24.70
C PRO A 121 -31.14 -13.64 23.59
N GLY A 122 -30.59 -13.79 22.39
CA GLY A 122 -31.28 -14.46 21.29
C GLY A 122 -30.42 -14.62 20.04
N SER A 123 -30.18 -15.87 19.66
CA SER A 123 -29.87 -16.39 18.32
C SER A 123 -28.77 -15.69 17.50
N ILE A 124 -27.62 -16.37 17.40
CA ILE A 124 -26.58 -16.06 16.41
C ILE A 124 -27.16 -16.37 15.02
N SER A 125 -27.65 -15.33 14.35
CA SER A 125 -28.00 -15.34 12.93
C SER A 125 -26.74 -15.21 12.07
N SER A 126 -26.67 -16.00 10.99
CA SER A 126 -25.59 -16.08 10.00
C SER A 126 -25.23 -14.77 9.27
N SER A 127 -25.79 -13.62 9.66
CA SER A 127 -25.51 -12.30 9.08
C SER A 127 -24.24 -11.62 9.61
N ALA A 128 -23.61 -12.15 10.67
CA ALA A 128 -22.41 -11.54 11.27
C ALA A 128 -21.13 -11.76 10.44
N ILE A 129 -21.09 -12.77 9.56
CA ILE A 129 -19.89 -13.06 8.75
C ILE A 129 -19.79 -12.14 7.52
N GLU A 130 -20.90 -11.53 7.08
CA GLU A 130 -20.88 -10.59 5.94
C GLU A 130 -20.34 -9.19 6.29
N LYS A 131 -20.38 -8.77 7.56
CA LYS A 131 -19.96 -7.41 7.95
C LYS A 131 -18.44 -7.20 7.96
N VAL A 132 -17.65 -8.25 8.16
CA VAL A 132 -16.17 -8.14 8.14
C VAL A 132 -15.64 -7.94 6.71
N LYS A 133 -16.38 -8.43 5.71
CA LYS A 133 -15.99 -8.31 4.29
C LYS A 133 -16.30 -6.92 3.71
N MET A 134 -17.28 -6.21 4.27
CA MET A 134 -17.66 -4.86 3.80
C MET A 134 -16.83 -3.72 4.41
N GLY A 135 -16.22 -3.90 5.59
CA GLY A 135 -15.40 -2.87 6.23
C GLY A 135 -14.10 -2.53 5.47
N ASN A 136 -13.40 -3.56 4.96
CA ASN A 136 -12.14 -3.36 4.23
C ASN A 136 -12.31 -2.78 2.82
N LEU A 137 -13.40 -3.12 2.13
CA LEU A 137 -13.71 -2.50 0.84
C LEU A 137 -14.12 -1.03 1.00
N SER A 138 -14.79 -0.69 2.10
CA SER A 138 -15.17 0.70 2.40
C SER A 138 -13.94 1.59 2.62
N SER A 139 -12.95 1.14 3.40
CA SER A 139 -11.72 1.92 3.63
C SER A 139 -10.87 2.10 2.37
N ILE A 140 -10.78 1.07 1.51
CA ILE A 140 -10.04 1.16 0.24
C ILE A 140 -10.77 2.06 -0.76
N ASN A 141 -12.11 2.00 -0.81
CA ASN A 141 -12.90 2.89 -1.65
C ASN A 141 -12.89 4.33 -1.11
N MET A 142 -12.86 4.54 0.21
CA MET A 142 -12.67 5.86 0.81
C MET A 142 -11.28 6.44 0.54
N LEU A 143 -10.22 5.64 0.57
CA LEU A 143 -8.88 6.08 0.18
C LEU A 143 -8.82 6.43 -1.31
N ARG A 144 -9.44 5.64 -2.18
CA ARG A 144 -9.56 5.95 -3.61
C ARG A 144 -10.37 7.22 -3.87
N GLU A 145 -11.46 7.44 -3.13
CA GLU A 145 -12.32 8.60 -3.27
C GLU A 145 -11.68 9.87 -2.69
N ALA A 146 -10.93 9.76 -1.59
CA ALA A 146 -10.15 10.85 -1.02
C ALA A 146 -9.02 11.29 -1.95
N ILE A 147 -8.33 10.32 -2.57
CA ILE A 147 -7.33 10.58 -3.62
C ILE A 147 -8.02 11.26 -4.81
N ARG A 148 -9.15 10.73 -5.31
CA ARG A 148 -9.90 11.32 -6.44
C ARG A 148 -10.35 12.76 -6.17
N ARG A 149 -10.91 13.04 -4.99
CA ARG A 149 -11.37 14.39 -4.59
C ARG A 149 -10.25 15.41 -4.42
N PHE A 150 -9.04 14.97 -4.10
CA PHE A 150 -7.87 15.84 -4.04
C PHE A 150 -7.39 16.28 -5.44
N TYR A 151 -7.79 15.58 -6.50
CA TYR A 151 -7.42 15.86 -7.89
C TYR A 151 -8.55 16.52 -8.73
N GLU A 152 -9.71 16.84 -8.13
CA GLU A 152 -10.84 17.53 -8.80
C GLU A 152 -11.01 19.01 -8.36
N CYS A 153 -10.00 19.60 -7.68
CA CYS A 153 -9.92 21.05 -7.43
C CYS A 153 -8.81 21.69 -8.26
#